data_AF-A0A524PQB6-F1
#
_entry.id   AF-A0A524PQB6-F1
#
_cell.length_a   1.000
_cell.length_b   1.000
_cell.length_c   1.000
_cell.angle_alpha   90.00
_cell.angle_beta   90.00
_cell.angle_gamma   90.00
#
_symmetry.space_group_name_H-M   'P 1'
#
loop_
_entity.id
_entity.type
_entity.pdbx_description
1 polymer ?
#
loop_
_entity_poly.entity_id
_entity_poly.type
_entity_poly.pdbx_seq_one_letter_code
_entity_poly.pdbx_strand_id
1 'polypeptide(L)'
;MKWKLKLDLWETDDYNSNLEPLFTEIASKIDSLAGRSPVLGYKPLWVINDPYYGMRIYSPFSEEHYKLGLTVGHLTYGKVAYQFANLISLLYTDPRQITWFSQSLAHMASFWFLDYMAKLWEQNCPAPQYEGEYKTFLKLKSEIIKTAYENIDIMLNLATNEWIREEIQQLSNNGKINYAPPVMFDHIGLELLPVFEEEESWKLFAYVGKATSKPIQDIKDTRSRPKAKPDFDLLREIVPSNLKPVVDRIVQRLLL
;
A
#
# COMPACT_ATOMS: atom_id res chain seq x y z
N MET A 1 -4.97 8.99 -17.62
CA MET A 1 -4.01 8.30 -16.74
C MET A 1 -2.58 8.60 -17.21
N LYS A 2 -1.63 8.82 -16.29
CA LYS A 2 -0.21 9.09 -16.63
C LYS A 2 0.67 7.83 -16.67
N TRP A 3 0.31 6.83 -15.88
CA TRP A 3 0.95 5.51 -15.91
C TRP A 3 0.76 4.83 -17.25
N LYS A 4 1.80 4.12 -17.71
CA LYS A 4 1.72 3.16 -18.82
C LYS A 4 1.84 1.76 -18.23
N LEU A 5 0.88 0.89 -18.51
CA LEU A 5 0.84 -0.46 -17.94
C LEU A 5 1.32 -1.48 -18.98
N LYS A 6 2.17 -2.41 -18.55
CA LYS A 6 2.50 -3.65 -19.26
C LYS A 6 2.15 -4.79 -18.32
N LEU A 7 1.11 -5.55 -18.64
CA LEU A 7 0.62 -6.66 -17.83
C LEU A 7 1.12 -7.97 -18.42
N ASP A 8 1.82 -8.75 -17.60
CA ASP A 8 2.47 -10.01 -17.96
C ASP A 8 2.26 -11.01 -16.83
N LEU A 9 0.98 -11.19 -16.48
CA LEU A 9 0.52 -11.95 -15.33
C LEU A 9 0.16 -13.40 -15.72
N TRP A 10 -0.37 -13.58 -16.93
CA TRP A 10 -0.66 -14.89 -17.52
C TRP A 10 -0.13 -14.97 -18.96
N GLU A 11 -0.02 -16.20 -19.46
CA GLU A 11 0.51 -16.51 -20.80
C GLU A 11 -0.37 -15.98 -21.94
N THR A 12 -1.65 -15.72 -21.68
CA THR A 12 -2.62 -15.28 -22.67
C THR A 12 -2.94 -13.80 -22.51
N ASP A 13 -2.82 -13.04 -23.60
CA ASP A 13 -3.11 -11.60 -23.64
C ASP A 13 -4.55 -11.28 -23.21
N ASP A 14 -5.53 -12.12 -23.57
CA ASP A 14 -6.94 -11.91 -23.20
C ASP A 14 -7.16 -11.81 -21.69
N TYR A 15 -6.50 -12.65 -20.90
CA TYR A 15 -6.59 -12.60 -19.43
C TYR A 15 -5.92 -11.34 -18.86
N ASN A 16 -4.78 -10.93 -19.43
CA ASN A 16 -4.11 -9.70 -19.04
C ASN A 16 -4.99 -8.48 -19.37
N SER A 17 -5.61 -8.44 -20.54
CA SER A 17 -6.55 -7.39 -20.96
C SER A 17 -7.79 -7.30 -20.07
N ASN A 18 -8.29 -8.43 -19.56
CA ASN A 18 -9.42 -8.43 -18.62
C ASN A 18 -9.11 -7.78 -17.27
N LEU A 19 -7.82 -7.67 -16.88
CA LEU A 19 -7.44 -6.98 -15.65
C LEU A 19 -7.08 -5.51 -15.85
N GLU A 20 -6.84 -5.09 -17.09
CA GLU A 20 -6.44 -3.73 -17.40
C GLU A 20 -7.39 -2.66 -16.82
N PRO A 21 -8.73 -2.83 -16.83
CA PRO A 21 -9.63 -1.87 -16.19
C PRO A 21 -9.34 -1.70 -14.68
N LEU A 22 -9.06 -2.78 -13.97
CA LEU A 22 -8.76 -2.77 -12.54
C LEU A 22 -7.43 -2.05 -12.26
N PHE A 23 -6.38 -2.38 -13.01
CA PHE A 23 -5.07 -1.73 -12.85
C PHE A 23 -5.13 -0.23 -13.17
N THR A 24 -5.80 0.11 -14.28
CA THR A 24 -5.97 1.49 -14.74
C THR A 24 -6.71 2.32 -13.70
N GLU A 25 -7.79 1.78 -13.14
CA GLU A 25 -8.61 2.46 -12.16
C GLU A 25 -7.84 2.73 -10.86
N ILE A 26 -7.17 1.71 -10.31
CA ILE A 26 -6.36 1.86 -9.08
C ILE A 26 -5.23 2.87 -9.32
N ALA A 27 -4.52 2.77 -10.45
CA ALA A 27 -3.43 3.67 -10.79
C ALA A 27 -3.89 5.12 -10.98
N SER A 28 -5.06 5.33 -11.60
CA SER A 28 -5.65 6.65 -11.77
C SER A 28 -6.11 7.24 -10.43
N LYS A 29 -6.75 6.43 -9.58
CA LYS A 29 -7.28 6.89 -8.30
C LYS A 29 -6.18 7.22 -7.30
N ILE A 30 -5.11 6.41 -7.20
CA ILE A 30 -3.98 6.75 -6.31
C ILE A 30 -3.27 8.04 -6.76
N ASP A 31 -3.16 8.28 -8.08
CA ASP A 31 -2.63 9.52 -8.63
C ASP A 31 -3.45 10.73 -8.17
N SER A 32 -4.79 10.60 -8.23
CA SER A 32 -5.72 11.64 -7.76
C SER A 32 -5.59 11.88 -6.26
N LEU A 33 -5.56 10.81 -5.46
CA LEU A 33 -5.51 10.88 -3.99
C LEU A 33 -4.18 11.48 -3.49
N ALA A 34 -3.05 11.02 -4.05
CA ALA A 34 -1.74 11.53 -3.66
C ALA A 34 -1.54 13.00 -4.08
N GLY A 35 -2.26 13.47 -5.10
CA GLY A 35 -2.24 14.87 -5.56
C GLY A 35 -0.89 15.33 -6.12
N ARG A 36 0.05 14.42 -6.35
CA ARG A 36 1.38 14.70 -6.92
C ARG A 36 2.00 13.47 -7.58
N SER A 37 3.10 13.69 -8.29
CA SER A 37 3.87 12.62 -8.93
C SER A 37 4.52 11.69 -7.90
N PRO A 38 4.72 10.40 -8.23
CA PRO A 38 5.52 9.46 -7.42
C PRO A 38 6.96 9.97 -7.27
N VAL A 39 7.65 9.53 -6.23
CA VAL A 39 8.93 10.13 -5.80
C VAL A 39 10.02 10.03 -6.87
N LEU A 40 10.08 8.88 -7.56
CA LEU A 40 11.03 8.63 -8.63
C LEU A 40 10.46 8.94 -10.03
N GLY A 41 9.35 9.67 -10.09
CA GLY A 41 8.68 10.06 -11.34
C GLY A 41 7.89 8.92 -11.99
N TYR A 42 7.09 9.30 -13.00
CA TYR A 42 6.32 8.35 -13.78
C TYR A 42 7.23 7.55 -14.70
N LYS A 43 7.13 6.23 -14.62
CA LYS A 43 7.76 5.26 -15.52
C LYS A 43 6.73 4.19 -15.86
N PRO A 44 6.82 3.52 -17.01
CA PRO A 44 6.04 2.32 -17.27
C PRO A 44 6.04 1.35 -16.08
N LEU A 45 4.87 0.79 -15.76
CA LEU A 45 4.69 -0.27 -14.77
C LEU A 45 4.64 -1.60 -15.51
N TRP A 46 5.67 -2.43 -15.33
CA TRP A 46 5.66 -3.82 -15.78
C TRP A 46 5.22 -4.71 -14.62
N VAL A 47 3.97 -5.17 -14.69
CA VAL A 47 3.37 -6.01 -13.66
C VAL A 47 3.47 -7.47 -14.11
N ILE A 48 4.14 -8.29 -13.31
CA ILE A 48 4.35 -9.71 -13.59
C ILE A 48 3.72 -10.58 -12.52
N ASN A 49 3.42 -11.84 -12.87
CA ASN A 49 3.11 -12.85 -11.87
C ASN A 49 4.41 -13.46 -11.31
N ASP A 50 4.56 -13.41 -9.99
CA ASP A 50 5.70 -13.90 -9.24
C ASP A 50 5.24 -14.84 -8.12
N PRO A 51 5.12 -16.15 -8.41
CA PRO A 51 4.63 -17.12 -7.45
C PRO A 51 5.65 -17.48 -6.37
N TYR A 52 6.93 -17.14 -6.55
CA TYR A 52 8.03 -17.62 -5.69
C TYR A 52 8.39 -16.63 -4.59
N TYR A 53 8.21 -15.35 -4.86
CA TYR A 53 8.87 -14.31 -4.08
C TYR A 53 7.91 -13.31 -3.42
N GLY A 54 6.60 -13.55 -3.48
CA GLY A 54 5.61 -12.67 -2.85
C GLY A 54 5.41 -11.35 -3.59
N MET A 55 4.47 -10.52 -3.12
CA MET A 55 4.26 -9.19 -3.69
C MET A 55 5.48 -8.29 -3.43
N ARG A 56 6.05 -7.67 -4.49
CA ARG A 56 7.25 -6.83 -4.36
C ARG A 56 7.45 -5.84 -5.49
N ILE A 57 8.21 -4.78 -5.20
CA ILE A 57 8.83 -3.92 -6.22
C ILE A 57 10.26 -4.39 -6.40
N TYR A 58 10.66 -4.70 -7.63
CA TYR A 58 12.02 -5.13 -7.93
C TYR A 58 12.99 -3.94 -7.82
N SER A 59 14.13 -4.18 -7.16
CA SER A 59 15.21 -3.21 -7.01
C SER A 59 16.56 -3.85 -7.40
N PRO A 60 17.57 -3.06 -7.84
CA PRO A 60 17.56 -1.60 -8.01
C PRO A 60 16.53 -1.13 -9.05
N PHE A 61 16.00 0.08 -8.87
CA PHE A 61 14.95 0.59 -9.76
C PHE A 61 15.53 0.93 -11.12
N SER A 62 14.95 0.37 -12.18
CA SER A 62 15.32 0.71 -13.56
C SER A 62 14.99 2.17 -13.86
N GLU A 63 15.80 2.80 -14.70
CA GLU A 63 15.51 4.13 -15.24
C GLU A 63 14.31 4.09 -16.19
N GLU A 64 14.06 2.94 -16.82
CA GLU A 64 13.07 2.79 -17.89
C GLU A 64 11.69 2.36 -17.40
N HIS A 65 11.58 1.57 -16.33
CA HIS A 65 10.32 1.04 -15.83
C HIS A 65 10.39 0.65 -14.35
N TYR A 66 9.22 0.54 -13.70
CA TYR A 66 9.09 -0.19 -12.44
C TYR A 66 8.62 -1.61 -12.73
N LYS A 67 9.31 -2.61 -12.20
CA LYS A 67 8.88 -4.01 -12.26
C LYS A 67 8.21 -4.39 -10.95
N LEU A 68 6.94 -4.77 -11.03
CA LEU A 68 6.07 -5.12 -9.89
C LEU A 68 5.74 -6.61 -9.98
N GLY A 69 6.12 -7.38 -8.97
CA GLY A 69 5.74 -8.79 -8.86
C GLY A 69 4.49 -8.93 -8.01
N LEU A 70 3.44 -9.53 -8.56
CA LEU A 70 2.25 -9.94 -7.82
C LEU A 70 2.24 -11.46 -7.70
N THR A 71 1.86 -12.00 -6.56
CA THR A 71 1.67 -13.45 -6.39
C THR A 71 0.21 -13.74 -6.69
N VAL A 72 -0.13 -13.92 -7.99
CA VAL A 72 -1.53 -13.98 -8.46
C VAL A 72 -1.98 -15.31 -9.02
N GLY A 73 -1.12 -16.33 -9.19
CA GLY A 73 -1.51 -17.72 -9.49
C GLY A 73 -2.84 -17.90 -10.25
N HIS A 74 -3.87 -18.42 -9.55
CA HIS A 74 -5.27 -18.53 -10.01
C HIS A 74 -6.23 -17.54 -9.32
N LEU A 75 -5.75 -16.36 -8.94
CA LEU A 75 -6.40 -15.49 -7.95
C LEU A 75 -7.43 -14.52 -8.54
N THR A 76 -8.37 -14.11 -7.68
CA THR A 76 -9.52 -13.24 -7.96
C THR A 76 -9.14 -11.77 -8.14
N TYR A 77 -10.03 -10.96 -8.74
CA TYR A 77 -9.89 -9.51 -8.85
C TYR A 77 -9.57 -8.84 -7.51
N GLY A 78 -10.18 -9.30 -6.41
CA GLY A 78 -9.87 -8.86 -5.06
C GLY A 78 -8.37 -8.89 -4.72
N LYS A 79 -7.70 -10.02 -5.01
CA LYS A 79 -6.29 -10.19 -4.63
C LYS A 79 -5.37 -9.36 -5.51
N VAL A 80 -5.70 -9.23 -6.79
CA VAL A 80 -4.98 -8.34 -7.71
C VAL A 80 -5.10 -6.90 -7.20
N ALA A 81 -6.31 -6.44 -6.87
CA ALA A 81 -6.53 -5.09 -6.35
C ALA A 81 -5.74 -4.83 -5.06
N TYR A 82 -5.82 -5.76 -4.10
CA TYR A 82 -5.09 -5.65 -2.83
C TYR A 82 -3.58 -5.53 -3.05
N GLN A 83 -2.96 -6.44 -3.81
CA GLN A 83 -1.51 -6.45 -4.00
C GLN A 83 -1.03 -5.29 -4.86
N PHE A 84 -1.76 -4.95 -5.93
CA PHE A 84 -1.38 -3.84 -6.79
C PHE A 84 -1.48 -2.49 -6.06
N ALA A 85 -2.57 -2.26 -5.31
CA ALA A 85 -2.74 -1.07 -4.48
C ALA A 85 -1.62 -0.93 -3.44
N ASN A 86 -1.16 -2.04 -2.86
CA ASN A 86 -0.02 -2.05 -1.94
C ASN A 86 1.25 -1.52 -2.65
N LEU A 87 1.63 -2.17 -3.75
CA LEU A 87 2.88 -1.87 -4.44
C LEU A 87 2.88 -0.49 -5.08
N ILE A 88 1.78 -0.06 -5.69
CA ILE A 88 1.72 1.27 -6.31
C ILE A 88 1.80 2.36 -5.24
N SER A 89 1.19 2.17 -4.06
CA SER A 89 1.26 3.15 -2.96
C SER A 89 2.69 3.36 -2.45
N LEU A 90 3.51 2.30 -2.46
CA LEU A 90 4.93 2.40 -2.11
C LEU A 90 5.74 3.27 -3.10
N LEU A 91 5.28 3.44 -4.35
CA LEU A 91 5.92 4.38 -5.28
C LEU A 91 5.70 5.86 -4.87
N TYR A 92 4.65 6.14 -4.09
CA TYR A 92 4.34 7.48 -3.58
C TYR A 92 4.97 7.76 -2.21
N THR A 93 5.24 6.74 -1.39
CA THR A 93 5.98 6.86 -0.11
C THR A 93 7.49 7.03 -0.26
N ASP A 94 8.05 6.89 -1.46
CA ASP A 94 9.47 6.66 -1.79
C ASP A 94 9.85 5.17 -1.72
N PRO A 95 9.88 4.46 -2.87
CA PRO A 95 10.16 3.03 -2.89
C PRO A 95 11.60 2.70 -2.50
N ARG A 96 12.48 3.71 -2.41
CA ARG A 96 13.87 3.54 -1.95
C ARG A 96 13.97 3.49 -0.43
N GLN A 97 12.98 3.99 0.31
CA GLN A 97 13.02 4.05 1.77
C GLN A 97 11.86 3.28 2.38
N ILE A 98 11.98 1.95 2.33
CA ILE A 98 10.97 1.06 2.89
C ILE A 98 11.11 1.05 4.42
N THR A 99 10.15 1.69 5.08
CA THR A 99 9.95 1.71 6.53
C THR A 99 8.74 0.85 6.93
N TRP A 100 8.65 0.46 8.20
CA TRP A 100 7.44 -0.19 8.71
C TRP A 100 6.20 0.68 8.47
N PHE A 101 6.33 2.00 8.64
CA PHE A 101 5.22 2.94 8.46
C PHE A 101 4.78 3.02 6.99
N SER A 102 5.72 3.06 6.04
CA SER A 102 5.39 3.04 4.61
C SER A 102 4.70 1.75 4.18
N GLN A 103 5.07 0.61 4.79
CA GLN A 103 4.42 -0.69 4.57
C GLN A 103 3.01 -0.70 5.17
N SER A 104 2.83 -0.24 6.41
CA SER A 104 1.51 -0.10 7.02
C SER A 104 0.57 0.79 6.20
N LEU A 105 1.06 1.90 5.66
CA LEU A 105 0.28 2.76 4.77
C LEU A 105 -0.07 2.08 3.44
N ALA A 106 0.82 1.22 2.90
CA ALA A 106 0.52 0.45 1.70
C ALA A 106 -0.56 -0.61 1.95
N HIS A 107 -0.54 -1.27 3.11
CA HIS A 107 -1.61 -2.19 3.54
C HIS A 107 -2.94 -1.45 3.80
N MET A 108 -2.89 -0.29 4.45
CA MET A 108 -4.06 0.60 4.60
C MET A 108 -4.67 0.94 3.24
N ALA A 109 -3.82 1.33 2.27
CA ALA A 109 -4.26 1.65 0.93
C ALA A 109 -4.93 0.44 0.25
N SER A 110 -4.39 -0.76 0.41
CA SER A 110 -5.02 -1.99 -0.08
C SER A 110 -6.43 -2.18 0.46
N PHE A 111 -6.66 -1.99 1.77
CA PHE A 111 -8.00 -2.10 2.35
C PHE A 111 -8.96 -1.04 1.81
N TRP A 112 -8.49 0.20 1.71
CA TRP A 112 -9.28 1.29 1.15
C TRP A 112 -9.68 1.00 -0.31
N PHE A 113 -8.73 0.48 -1.10
CA PHE A 113 -8.97 0.13 -2.51
C PHE A 113 -9.92 -1.07 -2.67
N LEU A 114 -9.96 -2.01 -1.73
CA LEU A 114 -10.97 -3.07 -1.76
C LEU A 114 -12.38 -2.50 -1.60
N ASP A 115 -12.60 -1.56 -0.68
CA ASP A 115 -13.91 -0.90 -0.52
C ASP A 115 -14.26 -0.04 -1.74
N TYR A 116 -13.27 0.73 -2.23
CA TYR A 116 -13.44 1.57 -3.41
C TYR A 116 -13.83 0.77 -4.65
N MET A 117 -13.10 -0.30 -4.95
CA MET A 117 -13.37 -1.15 -6.11
C MET A 117 -14.70 -1.90 -5.97
N ALA A 118 -15.06 -2.36 -4.76
CA ALA A 118 -16.37 -2.95 -4.52
C ALA A 118 -17.49 -1.97 -4.86
N LYS A 119 -17.44 -0.75 -4.31
CA LYS A 119 -18.45 0.28 -4.55
C LYS A 119 -18.50 0.68 -6.02
N LEU A 120 -17.34 0.85 -6.65
CA LEU A 120 -17.24 1.24 -8.05
C LEU A 120 -17.84 0.18 -8.97
N TRP A 121 -17.48 -1.09 -8.80
CA TRP A 121 -17.95 -2.17 -9.67
C TRP A 121 -19.41 -2.56 -9.41
N GLU A 122 -19.92 -2.35 -8.19
CA GLU A 122 -21.34 -2.49 -7.90
C GLU A 122 -22.18 -1.44 -8.65
N GLN A 123 -21.68 -0.20 -8.75
CA GLN A 123 -22.41 0.92 -9.35
C GLN A 123 -22.16 1.08 -10.86
N ASN A 124 -20.94 0.76 -11.29
CA ASN A 124 -20.46 0.98 -12.66
C ASN A 124 -19.54 -0.18 -13.06
N CYS A 125 -20.17 -1.35 -13.25
CA CYS A 125 -19.49 -2.55 -13.71
C CYS A 125 -18.82 -2.30 -15.08
N PRO A 126 -17.50 -2.55 -15.25
CA PRO A 126 -16.79 -2.17 -16.47
C PRO A 126 -17.34 -2.83 -17.74
N ALA A 127 -17.90 -4.04 -17.62
CA ALA A 127 -18.53 -4.82 -18.68
C ALA A 127 -19.32 -5.99 -18.08
N PRO A 128 -20.28 -6.60 -18.81
CA PRO A 128 -21.16 -7.64 -18.27
C PRO A 128 -20.44 -8.84 -17.64
N GLN A 129 -19.26 -9.22 -18.14
CA GLN A 129 -18.49 -10.34 -17.59
C GLN A 129 -17.96 -10.12 -16.17
N TYR A 130 -17.97 -8.88 -15.66
CA TYR A 130 -17.54 -8.55 -14.29
C TYR A 130 -18.73 -8.44 -13.31
N GLU A 131 -19.96 -8.75 -13.75
CA GLU A 131 -21.13 -8.67 -12.89
C GLU A 131 -20.99 -9.61 -11.68
N GLY A 132 -21.22 -9.06 -10.48
CA GLY A 132 -21.05 -9.81 -9.23
C GLY A 132 -19.62 -9.88 -8.69
N GLU A 133 -18.61 -9.55 -9.49
CA GLU A 133 -17.19 -9.61 -9.08
C GLU A 133 -16.86 -8.61 -7.96
N TYR A 134 -17.67 -7.56 -7.80
CA TYR A 134 -17.55 -6.61 -6.69
C TYR A 134 -17.57 -7.29 -5.31
N LYS A 135 -18.27 -8.43 -5.19
CA LYS A 135 -18.33 -9.23 -3.96
C LYS A 135 -16.98 -9.86 -3.61
N THR A 136 -16.10 -10.07 -4.59
CA THR A 136 -14.78 -10.67 -4.35
C THR A 136 -13.85 -9.73 -3.60
N PHE A 137 -13.97 -8.40 -3.80
CA PHE A 137 -13.21 -7.41 -3.02
C PHE A 137 -13.62 -7.42 -1.55
N LEU A 138 -14.93 -7.38 -1.29
CA LEU A 138 -15.49 -7.42 0.07
C LEU A 138 -15.15 -8.74 0.77
N LYS A 139 -15.31 -9.87 0.08
CA LYS A 139 -14.96 -11.19 0.60
C LYS A 139 -13.49 -11.26 1.00
N LEU A 140 -12.58 -10.80 0.12
CA LEU A 140 -11.15 -10.80 0.44
C LEU A 140 -10.85 -9.92 1.66
N LYS A 141 -11.42 -8.71 1.72
CA LYS A 141 -11.23 -7.83 2.88
C LYS A 141 -11.65 -8.51 4.17
N SER A 142 -12.83 -9.14 4.19
CA SER A 142 -13.32 -9.90 5.34
C SER A 142 -12.41 -11.08 5.71
N GLU A 143 -11.89 -11.82 4.72
CA GLU A 143 -10.94 -12.92 4.94
C GLU A 143 -9.64 -12.42 5.58
N ILE A 144 -9.04 -11.35 5.05
CA ILE A 144 -7.80 -10.78 5.60
C ILE A 144 -8.04 -10.24 7.01
N ILE A 145 -9.14 -9.51 7.24
CA ILE A 145 -9.51 -9.01 8.57
C ILE A 145 -9.67 -10.16 9.56
N LYS A 146 -10.39 -11.22 9.16
CA LYS A 146 -10.58 -12.40 9.98
C LYS A 146 -9.25 -13.08 10.30
N THR A 147 -8.41 -13.34 9.31
CA THR A 147 -7.09 -13.95 9.52
C THR A 147 -6.19 -13.08 10.38
N ALA A 148 -6.21 -11.77 10.21
CA ALA A 148 -5.45 -10.87 11.05
C ALA A 148 -5.90 -11.03 12.50
N TYR A 149 -7.20 -10.92 12.75
CA TYR A 149 -7.75 -11.05 14.08
C TYR A 149 -7.64 -12.45 14.70
N GLU A 150 -7.70 -13.55 13.93
CA GLU A 150 -7.49 -14.91 14.46
C GLU A 150 -6.04 -15.15 14.93
N ASN A 151 -5.06 -14.42 14.39
CA ASN A 151 -3.65 -14.53 14.77
C ASN A 151 -3.30 -13.72 16.02
N ILE A 152 -4.17 -12.80 16.43
CA ILE A 152 -4.11 -12.15 17.74
C ILE A 152 -5.08 -12.93 18.62
N ASP A 153 -4.69 -13.40 19.80
CA ASP A 153 -5.59 -14.13 20.70
C ASP A 153 -6.64 -13.14 21.28
N ILE A 154 -7.70 -12.83 20.53
CA ILE A 154 -8.71 -11.82 20.90
C ILE A 154 -9.75 -12.47 21.82
N MET A 155 -9.33 -12.80 23.03
CA MET A 155 -10.20 -12.49 24.16
C MET A 155 -9.87 -11.05 24.59
N LEU A 156 -10.76 -10.11 24.23
CA LEU A 156 -10.84 -8.69 24.62
C LEU A 156 -10.30 -7.68 23.58
N ASN A 157 -11.24 -6.94 22.94
CA ASN A 157 -11.01 -5.78 22.07
C ASN A 157 -10.11 -4.67 22.68
N LEU A 158 -9.87 -4.69 23.99
CA LEU A 158 -8.97 -3.76 24.70
C LEU A 158 -7.47 -4.05 24.44
N ALA A 159 -7.12 -5.28 24.04
CA ALA A 159 -5.74 -5.67 23.79
C ALA A 159 -5.19 -5.19 22.43
N THR A 160 -6.03 -4.72 21.51
CA THR A 160 -5.60 -4.42 20.12
C THR A 160 -4.71 -3.18 20.02
N ASN A 161 -5.05 -2.07 20.69
CA ASN A 161 -4.24 -0.85 20.64
C ASN A 161 -2.93 -0.99 21.43
N GLU A 162 -2.98 -1.63 22.60
CA GLU A 162 -1.77 -1.90 23.39
C GLU A 162 -0.84 -2.87 22.64
N TRP A 163 -1.38 -3.94 22.05
CA TRP A 163 -0.60 -4.85 21.22
C TRP A 163 0.00 -4.16 19.99
N ILE A 164 -0.76 -3.33 19.25
CA ILE A 164 -0.23 -2.55 18.12
C ILE A 164 0.93 -1.65 18.57
N ARG A 165 0.80 -0.99 19.73
CA ARG A 165 1.86 -0.12 20.27
C ARG A 165 3.10 -0.93 20.64
N GLU A 166 2.94 -2.08 21.29
CA GLU A 166 4.05 -2.99 21.62
C GLU A 166 4.77 -3.48 20.36
N GLU A 167 4.03 -3.90 19.34
CA GLU A 167 4.59 -4.31 18.05
C GLU A 167 5.32 -3.16 17.35
N ILE A 168 4.76 -1.94 17.35
CA ILE A 168 5.43 -0.76 16.79
C ILE A 168 6.71 -0.42 17.56
N GLN A 169 6.72 -0.57 18.88
CA GLN A 169 7.93 -0.42 19.69
C GLN A 169 8.98 -1.48 19.29
N GLN A 170 8.57 -2.73 19.10
CA GLN A 170 9.48 -3.80 18.63
C GLN A 170 10.05 -3.48 17.24
N LEU A 171 9.23 -3.00 16.30
CA LEU A 171 9.67 -2.60 14.96
C LEU A 171 10.68 -1.45 15.01
N SER A 172 10.39 -0.46 15.85
CA SER A 172 11.21 0.75 16.01
C SER A 172 12.56 0.46 16.68
N ASN A 173 12.57 -0.49 17.63
CA ASN A 173 13.76 -0.87 18.39
C ASN A 173 14.64 -1.90 17.67
N ASN A 174 14.06 -2.94 17.07
CA ASN A 174 14.82 -4.08 16.56
C ASN A 174 15.21 -3.98 15.08
N GLY A 175 14.65 -3.04 14.31
CA GLY A 175 14.99 -2.88 12.88
C GLY A 175 14.73 -4.13 12.01
N LYS A 176 13.98 -5.11 12.54
CA LYS A 176 13.65 -6.39 11.89
C LYS A 176 12.40 -6.28 11.01
N ILE A 177 12.32 -5.21 10.21
CA ILE A 177 11.22 -5.02 9.23
C ILE A 177 11.10 -6.23 8.28
N ASN A 178 12.23 -6.90 7.97
CA ASN A 178 12.25 -8.05 7.05
C ASN A 178 11.60 -9.33 7.60
N TYR A 179 11.26 -9.40 8.89
CA TYR A 179 10.66 -10.60 9.51
C TYR A 179 9.31 -10.33 10.17
N ALA A 180 8.80 -9.11 10.08
CA ALA A 180 7.46 -8.82 10.56
C ALA A 180 6.46 -9.58 9.66
N PRO A 181 5.58 -10.41 10.24
CA PRO A 181 4.58 -11.12 9.45
C PRO A 181 3.66 -10.10 8.77
N PRO A 182 3.24 -10.32 7.51
CA PRO A 182 2.34 -9.41 6.79
C PRO A 182 1.08 -9.01 7.59
N VAL A 183 0.56 -9.94 8.39
CA VAL A 183 -0.56 -9.74 9.32
C VAL A 183 -0.37 -8.54 10.25
N MET A 184 0.85 -8.28 10.71
CA MET A 184 1.12 -7.12 11.57
C MET A 184 0.93 -5.79 10.81
N PHE A 185 1.34 -5.73 9.53
CA PHE A 185 1.07 -4.56 8.70
C PHE A 185 -0.41 -4.42 8.35
N ASP A 186 -1.14 -5.54 8.23
CA ASP A 186 -2.59 -5.53 8.08
C ASP A 186 -3.28 -4.87 9.30
N HIS A 187 -2.89 -5.23 10.53
CA HIS A 187 -3.44 -4.62 11.74
C HIS A 187 -3.18 -3.12 11.83
N ILE A 188 -1.93 -2.70 11.63
CA ILE A 188 -1.58 -1.28 11.66
C ILE A 188 -2.30 -0.55 10.51
N GLY A 189 -2.41 -1.19 9.34
CA GLY A 189 -3.12 -0.64 8.19
C GLY A 189 -4.61 -0.42 8.46
N LEU A 190 -5.28 -1.37 9.12
CA LEU A 190 -6.69 -1.24 9.54
C LEU A 190 -6.88 -0.11 10.57
N GLU A 191 -5.96 0.04 11.52
CA GLU A 191 -6.01 1.11 12.52
C GLU A 191 -5.80 2.50 11.89
N LEU A 192 -5.01 2.57 10.81
CA LEU A 192 -4.77 3.80 10.06
C LEU A 192 -5.92 4.16 9.11
N LEU A 193 -6.73 3.18 8.68
CA LEU A 193 -7.78 3.37 7.67
C LEU A 193 -8.72 4.56 7.97
N PRO A 194 -9.23 4.75 9.21
CA PRO A 194 -10.11 5.88 9.53
C PRO A 194 -9.44 7.26 9.39
N VAL A 195 -8.10 7.33 9.44
CA VAL A 195 -7.37 8.60 9.29
C VAL A 195 -7.34 9.07 7.83
N PHE A 196 -7.54 8.14 6.88
CA PHE A 196 -7.45 8.36 5.45
C PHE A 196 -8.83 8.29 4.74
N GLU A 197 -9.92 8.46 5.48
CA GLU A 197 -11.26 8.63 4.90
C GLU A 197 -11.35 9.89 4.03
N GLU A 198 -10.69 10.96 4.46
CA GLU A 198 -10.58 12.21 3.71
C GLU A 198 -9.49 12.10 2.62
N GLU A 199 -9.84 12.45 1.38
CA GLU A 199 -8.88 12.41 0.26
C GLU A 199 -7.63 13.29 0.52
N GLU A 200 -7.76 14.38 1.25
CA GLU A 200 -6.64 15.27 1.60
C GLU A 200 -5.56 14.55 2.40
N SER A 201 -5.92 13.62 3.29
CA SER A 201 -4.97 12.84 4.10
C SER A 201 -3.97 12.06 3.24
N TRP A 202 -4.37 11.62 2.04
CA TRP A 202 -3.52 10.85 1.13
C TRP A 202 -2.33 11.64 0.60
N LYS A 203 -2.42 12.97 0.59
CA LYS A 203 -1.27 13.82 0.24
C LYS A 203 -0.10 13.66 1.23
N LEU A 204 -0.29 13.00 2.37
CA LEU A 204 0.79 12.64 3.28
C LEU A 204 1.81 11.67 2.66
N PHE A 205 1.38 10.76 1.77
CA PHE A 205 2.22 9.74 1.14
C PHE A 205 3.54 10.32 0.60
N ALA A 206 3.40 11.47 -0.05
CA ALA A 206 4.44 12.33 -0.59
C ALA A 206 5.61 12.69 0.33
N TYR A 207 5.42 12.65 1.64
CA TYR A 207 6.38 13.14 2.64
C TYR A 207 7.02 12.00 3.42
N VAL A 208 6.43 10.79 3.39
CA VAL A 208 6.83 9.64 4.21
C VAL A 208 8.30 9.29 4.03
N GLY A 209 8.78 9.15 2.80
CA GLY A 209 10.18 8.81 2.53
C GLY A 209 11.17 9.90 2.94
N LYS A 210 10.75 11.17 2.90
CA LYS A 210 11.59 12.29 3.36
C LYS A 210 11.69 12.34 4.88
N ALA A 211 10.68 11.81 5.57
CA ALA A 211 10.59 11.74 7.02
C ALA A 211 11.15 10.41 7.55
N THR A 212 12.41 10.14 7.24
CA THR A 212 13.14 9.00 7.80
C THR A 212 14.36 9.49 8.57
N SER A 213 14.88 8.67 9.48
CA SER A 213 16.07 9.04 10.26
C SER A 213 17.33 9.28 9.42
N LYS A 214 17.35 8.78 8.17
CA LYS A 214 18.43 8.99 7.19
C LYS A 214 17.84 9.18 5.78
N PRO A 215 17.28 10.37 5.47
CA PRO A 215 16.65 10.63 4.19
C PRO A 215 17.64 10.50 3.03
N ILE A 216 17.17 10.02 1.88
CA ILE A 216 17.99 10.00 0.66
C ILE A 216 18.09 11.43 0.10
N GLN A 217 19.30 11.97 0.08
CA GLN A 217 19.59 13.30 -0.45
C GLN A 217 19.84 13.29 -1.97
N ASP A 218 20.42 12.20 -2.49
CA ASP A 218 20.69 12.06 -3.91
C ASP A 218 19.44 11.58 -4.66
N ILE A 219 18.88 12.44 -5.50
CA ILE A 219 17.70 12.13 -6.31
C ILE A 219 17.98 11.03 -7.35
N LYS A 220 19.24 10.82 -7.72
CA LYS A 220 19.67 9.78 -8.68
C LYS A 220 19.96 8.43 -8.02
N ASP A 221 20.00 8.34 -6.69
CA ASP A 221 20.16 7.05 -6.01
C ASP A 221 18.91 6.20 -6.25
N THR A 222 19.06 5.08 -6.97
CA THR A 222 18.00 4.11 -7.29
C THR A 222 18.05 2.87 -6.39
N ARG A 223 18.95 2.82 -5.42
CA ARG A 223 19.09 1.69 -4.51
C ARG A 223 18.02 1.75 -3.43
N SER A 224 17.40 0.61 -3.15
CA SER A 224 16.54 0.48 -1.99
C SER A 224 17.39 0.38 -0.72
N ARG A 225 16.99 1.14 0.30
CA ARG A 225 17.52 1.09 1.67
C ARG A 225 16.45 0.43 2.54
N PRO A 226 16.36 -0.91 2.53
CA PRO A 226 15.45 -1.59 3.44
C PRO A 226 15.86 -1.24 4.88
N LYS A 227 14.87 -1.03 5.75
CA LYS A 227 15.06 -0.72 7.19
C LYS A 227 15.34 0.75 7.51
N ALA A 228 14.93 1.69 6.66
CA ALA A 228 14.82 3.07 7.10
C ALA A 228 13.84 3.16 8.29
N LYS A 229 14.15 4.01 9.28
CA LYS A 229 13.24 4.24 10.42
C LYS A 229 12.39 5.48 10.12
N PRO A 230 11.07 5.43 10.30
CA PRO A 230 10.24 6.62 10.19
C PRO A 230 10.61 7.62 11.29
N ASP A 231 10.46 8.90 10.99
CA ASP A 231 10.69 10.01 11.91
C ASP A 231 9.44 10.91 11.92
N PHE A 232 8.59 10.75 12.93
CA PHE A 232 7.30 11.44 13.00
C PHE A 232 7.44 12.93 13.37
N ASP A 233 8.47 13.30 14.11
CA ASP A 233 8.75 14.71 14.42
C ASP A 233 9.17 15.43 13.14
N LEU A 234 10.08 14.83 12.36
CA LEU A 234 10.45 15.35 11.05
C LEU A 234 9.27 15.33 10.08
N LEU A 235 8.45 14.27 10.07
CA LEU A 235 7.24 14.22 9.24
C LEU A 235 6.34 15.41 9.53
N ARG A 236 6.08 15.67 10.81
CA ARG A 236 5.24 16.77 11.27
C ARG A 236 5.83 18.14 10.91
N GLU A 237 7.16 18.27 10.90
CA GLU A 237 7.86 19.49 10.50
C GLU A 237 7.71 19.77 9.00
N ILE A 238 7.93 18.77 8.15
CA ILE A 238 8.04 18.95 6.70
C ILE A 238 6.69 18.97 5.97
N VAL A 239 5.62 18.46 6.59
CA VAL A 239 4.30 18.47 5.97
C VAL A 239 3.68 19.87 6.01
N PRO A 240 2.89 20.25 4.99
CA PRO A 240 2.08 21.47 5.02
C PRO A 240 1.20 21.55 6.27
N SER A 241 0.91 22.78 6.73
CA SER A 241 0.14 23.01 7.96
C SER A 241 -1.22 22.31 7.98
N ASN A 242 -1.89 22.15 6.84
CA ASN A 242 -3.16 21.46 6.73
C ASN A 242 -3.05 19.93 6.92
N LEU A 243 -1.87 19.34 6.76
CA LEU A 243 -1.63 17.91 6.99
C LEU A 243 -1.08 17.59 8.40
N LYS A 244 -0.66 18.59 9.18
CA LYS A 244 -0.20 18.37 10.56
C LYS A 244 -1.24 17.65 11.44
N PRO A 245 -2.54 17.98 11.40
CA PRO A 245 -3.55 17.24 12.15
C PRO A 245 -3.65 15.76 11.74
N VAL A 246 -3.36 15.43 10.48
CA VAL A 246 -3.32 14.04 10.01
C VAL A 246 -2.16 13.30 10.68
N VAL A 247 -0.97 13.90 10.73
CA VAL A 247 0.19 13.34 11.42
C VAL A 247 -0.10 13.17 12.92
N ASP A 248 -0.71 14.17 13.56
CA ASP A 248 -1.05 14.12 14.98
C ASP A 248 -2.04 12.97 15.28
N ARG A 249 -3.05 12.73 14.43
CA ARG A 249 -3.96 11.57 14.54
C ARG A 249 -3.24 10.24 14.38
N ILE A 250 -2.26 10.15 13.46
CA ILE A 250 -1.46 8.94 13.26
C ILE A 250 -0.63 8.66 14.52
N VAL A 251 0.09 9.66 15.03
CA VAL A 251 0.88 9.53 16.26
C VAL A 251 0.00 9.15 17.44
N GLN A 252 -1.18 9.77 17.58
CA GLN A 252 -2.12 9.46 18.64
C GLN A 252 -2.66 8.02 18.57
N ARG A 253 -2.85 7.45 17.38
CA ARG A 253 -3.34 6.07 17.24
C ARG A 253 -2.24 5.03 17.44
N LEU A 254 -1.04 5.33 16.94
CA LEU A 254 0.04 4.36 16.84
C LEU A 254 1.04 4.41 17.99
N LEU A 255 1.25 5.57 18.62
CA LEU A 255 2.38 5.81 19.53
C LEU A 255 1.99 6.31 20.92
N LEU A 256 0.84 6.97 21.06
CA LEU A 256 0.27 7.45 22.34
C LEU A 256 -0.94 6.62 22.70
#